data_AF-A0A2V5UJF1-F1
#
_entry.id   AF-A0A2V5UJF1-F1
#
_cell.length_a   1.000
_cell.length_b   1.000
_cell.length_c   1.000
_cell.angle_alpha   90.00
_cell.angle_beta   90.00
_cell.angle_gamma   90.00
#
_symmetry.space_group_name_H-M   'P 1'
#
loop_
_entity.id
_entity.type
_entity.pdbx_description
1 polymer ?
#
loop_
_entity_poly.entity_id
_entity_poly.type
_entity_poly.pdbx_seq_one_letter_code
_entity_poly.pdbx_strand_id
1 'polypeptide(L)'
;MNQNDTVSAELAHPEKGFPKSNTTSNNETSRRKFLGQVGAAFAGGAVLGKAAIASGQDYNPAIRDSILLPAKRIKDPRVRESLAIRTAAATLESQIPVPPHTTNGDEELYPDKSGTYSKGILQDGIGLVNLAAFQTFRNAINSGTFQDFENVITGGPRTQNGPLGDRAFALEGSDPVHLATQPPRPIR
;
A
#
# COMPACT_ATOMS: atom_id res chain seq x y z
N MET A 1 -41.08 20.96 37.83
CA MET A 1 -41.27 20.30 39.14
C MET A 1 -41.55 18.83 38.86
N ASN A 2 -40.72 17.88 39.30
CA ASN A 2 -40.55 17.37 40.68
C ASN A 2 -41.78 16.58 41.17
N GLN A 3 -41.71 15.34 41.70
CA GLN A 3 -40.65 14.31 41.76
C GLN A 3 -41.30 12.89 41.75
N ASN A 4 -40.46 11.84 41.83
CA ASN A 4 -40.83 10.42 41.93
C ASN A 4 -41.64 10.07 43.20
N ASP A 5 -42.31 8.91 43.22
CA ASP A 5 -42.18 7.96 44.34
C ASP A 5 -42.76 6.54 44.09
N THR A 6 -42.37 5.58 44.95
CA THR A 6 -42.31 4.11 44.72
C THR A 6 -42.72 3.36 46.02
N VAL A 7 -43.07 2.06 46.13
CA VAL A 7 -42.98 0.83 45.31
C VAL A 7 -44.15 -0.13 45.69
N SER A 8 -44.60 -1.05 44.81
CA SER A 8 -45.03 -2.44 45.16
C SER A 8 -45.22 -3.28 43.88
N ALA A 9 -44.39 -4.25 43.47
CA ALA A 9 -43.83 -5.46 44.13
C ALA A 9 -44.79 -6.67 44.12
N GLU A 10 -44.56 -7.63 43.20
CA GLU A 10 -45.10 -9.00 43.25
C GLU A 10 -44.25 -9.94 42.35
N LEU A 11 -43.98 -11.16 42.83
CA LEU A 11 -43.43 -12.35 42.13
C LEU A 11 -42.06 -12.30 41.41
N ALA A 12 -41.05 -12.87 42.08
CA ALA A 12 -39.85 -13.43 41.46
C ALA A 12 -40.05 -14.91 41.04
N HIS A 13 -39.23 -15.42 40.11
CA HIS A 13 -38.47 -16.69 40.14
C HIS A 13 -37.59 -16.82 38.87
N PRO A 14 -36.52 -17.64 38.84
CA PRO A 14 -35.30 -17.29 38.10
C PRO A 14 -35.14 -17.95 36.72
N GLU A 15 -34.73 -17.17 35.73
CA GLU A 15 -34.21 -17.67 34.45
C GLU A 15 -32.68 -17.88 34.50
N LYS A 16 -32.23 -18.97 33.88
CA LYS A 16 -30.93 -19.60 34.13
C LYS A 16 -29.76 -18.78 33.57
N GLY A 17 -28.65 -18.76 34.30
CA GLY A 17 -27.40 -18.16 33.83
C GLY A 17 -26.88 -18.84 32.56
N PHE A 18 -26.51 -18.03 31.56
CA PHE A 18 -25.84 -18.50 30.35
C PHE A 18 -24.54 -19.24 30.70
N PRO A 19 -24.26 -20.39 30.06
CA PRO A 19 -23.02 -21.13 30.32
C PRO A 19 -21.82 -20.28 29.92
N LYS A 20 -20.93 -19.99 30.88
CA LYS A 20 -19.60 -19.45 30.59
C LYS A 20 -18.89 -20.44 29.67
N SER A 21 -18.59 -20.05 28.44
CA SER A 21 -17.75 -20.87 27.57
C SER A 21 -16.38 -21.01 28.21
N ASN A 22 -16.04 -22.22 28.65
CA ASN A 22 -14.70 -22.54 29.11
C ASN A 22 -13.74 -22.32 27.93
N THR A 23 -13.02 -21.21 27.94
CA THR A 23 -11.94 -20.95 26.99
C THR A 23 -10.81 -21.92 27.30
N THR A 24 -10.87 -23.11 26.69
CA THR A 24 -9.77 -24.07 26.69
C THR A 24 -8.56 -23.37 26.08
N SER A 25 -7.58 -23.02 26.90
CA SER A 25 -6.37 -22.32 26.48
C SER A 25 -5.44 -23.27 25.76
N ASN A 26 -5.82 -23.64 24.53
CA ASN A 26 -4.89 -24.28 23.60
C ASN A 26 -3.78 -23.27 23.31
N ASN A 27 -2.52 -23.75 23.34
CA ASN A 27 -1.32 -22.95 23.17
C ASN A 27 -1.18 -22.43 21.72
N GLU A 28 -2.00 -21.46 21.34
CA GLU A 28 -1.85 -20.76 20.07
C GLU A 28 -0.69 -19.76 20.16
N THR A 29 0.38 -20.08 19.43
CA THR A 29 1.49 -19.18 19.10
C THR A 29 0.98 -17.98 18.29
N SER A 30 0.46 -16.98 19.01
CA SER A 30 -0.12 -15.80 18.40
C SER A 30 0.90 -15.09 17.50
N ARG A 31 0.48 -14.78 16.27
CA ARG A 31 1.30 -14.10 15.23
C ARG A 31 1.96 -12.80 15.74
N ARG A 32 1.32 -12.13 16.71
CA ARG A 32 1.84 -10.93 17.40
C ARG A 32 3.06 -11.21 18.29
N LYS A 33 3.16 -12.40 18.91
CA LYS A 33 4.35 -12.82 19.68
C LYS A 33 5.52 -13.17 18.76
N PHE A 34 5.27 -13.77 17.61
CA PHE A 34 6.31 -14.04 16.61
C PHE A 34 6.96 -12.74 16.12
N LEU A 35 6.16 -11.73 15.75
CA LEU A 35 6.70 -10.43 15.33
C LEU A 35 7.49 -9.72 16.46
N GLY A 36 7.05 -9.85 17.71
CA GLY A 36 7.78 -9.35 18.88
C GLY A 36 9.11 -10.08 19.16
N GLN A 37 9.18 -11.40 18.93
CA GLN A 37 10.42 -12.17 19.12
C GLN A 37 11.45 -11.94 18.01
N VAL A 38 11.02 -11.72 16.76
CA VAL A 38 11.95 -11.37 15.67
C VAL A 38 12.63 -10.00 15.92
N GLY A 39 11.93 -9.06 16.56
CA GLY A 39 12.51 -7.77 16.96
C GLY A 39 13.61 -7.84 18.02
N ALA A 40 13.55 -8.82 18.94
CA ALA A 40 14.51 -8.93 20.05
C ALA A 40 15.89 -9.45 19.63
N ALA A 41 16.00 -10.14 18.49
CA ALA A 41 17.25 -10.73 18.01
C ALA A 41 18.25 -9.71 17.44
N PHE A 42 17.83 -8.46 17.17
CA PHE A 42 18.70 -7.43 16.58
C PHE A 42 19.56 -6.65 17.61
N ALA A 43 19.29 -6.80 18.91
CA ALA A 43 20.01 -6.08 19.97
C ALA A 43 21.35 -6.74 20.38
N GLY A 44 21.71 -7.91 19.83
CA GLY A 44 22.86 -8.67 20.32
C GLY A 44 23.50 -9.63 19.30
N GLY A 45 24.49 -9.13 18.57
CA GLY A 45 25.53 -9.95 17.93
C GLY A 45 25.17 -10.54 16.55
N ALA A 46 26.00 -10.26 15.55
CA ALA A 46 25.85 -10.80 14.21
C ALA A 46 26.06 -12.33 14.18
N VAL A 47 25.03 -13.07 13.78
CA VAL A 47 25.17 -14.48 13.35
C VAL A 47 25.26 -14.49 11.82
N LEU A 48 26.27 -15.18 11.28
CA LEU A 48 26.51 -15.25 9.83
C LEU A 48 25.32 -15.89 9.10
N GLY A 49 24.60 -15.05 8.38
CA GLY A 49 23.56 -15.43 7.44
C GLY A 49 22.96 -14.15 6.91
N LYS A 50 22.82 -14.02 5.58
CA LYS A 50 22.17 -12.85 4.98
C LYS A 50 20.69 -12.90 5.33
N ALA A 51 20.33 -12.35 6.49
CA ALA A 51 18.98 -11.89 6.76
C ALA A 51 18.71 -10.77 5.75
N ALA A 52 18.10 -11.14 4.62
CA ALA A 52 17.48 -10.17 3.75
C ALA A 52 16.43 -9.45 4.60
N ILE A 53 16.73 -8.21 4.98
CA ILE A 53 15.68 -7.26 5.32
C ILE A 53 14.76 -7.29 4.11
N ALA A 54 13.51 -7.71 4.30
CA ALA A 54 12.51 -7.68 3.25
C ALA A 54 12.04 -6.23 3.04
N SER A 55 12.99 -5.35 2.69
CA SER A 55 12.67 -4.17 1.91
C SER A 55 12.16 -4.71 0.57
N GLY A 56 10.94 -4.34 0.18
CA GLY A 56 10.43 -4.65 -1.15
C GLY A 56 11.03 -3.74 -2.23
N GLN A 57 12.16 -3.09 -1.94
CA GLN A 57 12.55 -1.80 -2.52
C GLN A 57 14.04 -1.72 -2.88
N ASP A 58 14.89 -2.63 -2.41
CA ASP A 58 16.29 -2.75 -2.87
C ASP A 58 16.35 -3.33 -4.29
N TYR A 59 15.98 -2.49 -5.26
CA TYR A 59 16.14 -2.74 -6.69
C TYR A 59 17.63 -2.87 -7.03
N ASN A 60 18.10 -4.11 -7.19
CA ASN A 60 19.46 -4.39 -7.65
C ASN A 60 19.47 -4.51 -9.19
N PRO A 61 20.02 -3.53 -9.94
CA PRO A 61 20.04 -3.59 -11.41
C PRO A 61 20.81 -4.80 -11.96
N ALA A 62 21.82 -5.31 -11.25
CA ALA A 62 22.56 -6.50 -11.68
C ALA A 62 21.70 -7.78 -11.73
N ILE A 63 20.57 -7.82 -11.00
CA ILE A 63 19.59 -8.93 -11.10
C ILE A 63 18.80 -8.82 -12.42
N ARG A 64 18.43 -7.61 -12.87
CA ARG A 64 17.80 -7.44 -14.19
C ARG A 64 18.74 -7.89 -15.31
N ASP A 65 19.98 -7.43 -15.30
CA ASP A 65 20.95 -7.79 -16.33
C ASP A 65 21.21 -9.30 -16.39
N SER A 66 21.22 -9.96 -15.23
CA SER A 66 21.32 -11.43 -15.13
C SER A 66 20.12 -12.18 -15.72
N ILE A 67 18.91 -11.60 -15.67
CA ILE A 67 17.69 -12.15 -16.28
C ILE A 67 17.66 -11.94 -17.79
N LEU A 68 18.27 -10.86 -18.28
CA LEU A 68 18.34 -10.50 -19.71
C LEU A 68 19.45 -11.22 -20.50
N LEU A 69 20.28 -12.03 -19.83
CA LEU A 69 21.30 -12.85 -20.49
C LEU A 69 20.68 -13.84 -21.49
N PRO A 70 21.35 -14.14 -22.62
CA PRO A 70 20.83 -15.07 -23.62
C PRO A 70 20.59 -16.46 -23.02
N ALA A 71 19.32 -16.87 -23.01
CA ALA A 71 18.90 -18.11 -22.36
C ALA A 71 19.67 -19.33 -22.89
N LYS A 72 20.31 -20.07 -21.98
CA LYS A 72 20.92 -21.38 -22.24
C LYS A 72 19.91 -22.27 -22.98
N ARG A 73 20.30 -22.87 -24.11
CA ARG A 73 19.39 -23.67 -24.97
C ARG A 73 18.52 -24.63 -24.15
N ILE A 74 17.23 -24.35 -24.11
CA ILE A 74 16.22 -25.13 -23.39
C ILE A 74 16.03 -26.45 -24.13
N LYS A 75 16.41 -27.56 -23.49
CA LYS A 75 16.32 -28.91 -24.08
C LYS A 75 14.94 -29.54 -23.94
N ASP A 76 14.23 -29.24 -22.86
CA ASP A 76 12.90 -29.78 -22.58
C ASP A 76 11.86 -29.11 -23.52
N PRO A 77 11.05 -29.90 -24.27
CA PRO A 77 10.08 -29.34 -25.21
C PRO A 77 8.95 -28.56 -24.54
N ARG A 78 8.47 -29.00 -23.37
CA ARG A 78 7.39 -28.36 -22.60
C ARG A 78 7.85 -27.03 -22.00
N VAL A 79 9.09 -26.97 -21.49
CA VAL A 79 9.66 -25.72 -20.97
C VAL A 79 9.85 -24.70 -22.09
N ARG A 80 10.30 -25.14 -23.28
CA ARG A 80 10.44 -24.29 -24.48
C ARG A 80 9.09 -23.74 -24.96
N GLU A 81 8.06 -24.57 -24.99
CA GLU A 81 6.69 -24.17 -25.33
C GLU A 81 6.12 -23.17 -24.32
N SER A 82 6.27 -23.43 -23.02
CA SER A 82 5.84 -22.49 -21.97
C SER A 82 6.55 -21.14 -22.03
N LEU A 83 7.83 -21.09 -22.43
CA LEU A 83 8.52 -19.82 -22.65
C LEU A 83 7.91 -19.09 -23.85
N ALA A 84 7.75 -19.79 -24.99
CA ALA A 84 7.22 -19.20 -26.22
C ALA A 84 5.84 -18.55 -26.02
N ILE A 85 4.93 -19.22 -25.30
CA ILE A 85 3.60 -18.68 -24.96
C ILE A 85 3.71 -17.40 -24.13
N ARG A 86 4.56 -17.38 -23.09
CA ARG A 86 4.75 -16.20 -22.23
C ARG A 86 5.37 -15.04 -22.97
N THR A 87 6.39 -15.29 -23.80
CA THR A 87 7.00 -14.25 -24.64
C THR A 87 6.05 -13.71 -25.69
N ALA A 88 5.21 -14.57 -26.29
CA ALA A 88 4.19 -14.12 -27.24
C ALA A 88 3.13 -13.24 -26.56
N ALA A 89 2.61 -13.64 -25.40
CA ALA A 89 1.66 -12.85 -24.63
C ALA A 89 2.24 -11.48 -24.22
N ALA A 90 3.45 -11.45 -23.66
CA ALA A 90 4.13 -10.20 -23.32
C ALA A 90 4.43 -9.31 -24.54
N THR A 91 4.75 -9.91 -25.69
CA THR A 91 4.95 -9.16 -26.94
C THR A 91 3.66 -8.52 -27.44
N LEU A 92 2.55 -9.27 -27.43
CA LEU A 92 1.24 -8.76 -27.82
C LEU A 92 0.77 -7.64 -26.90
N GLU A 93 0.95 -7.79 -25.58
CA GLU A 93 0.59 -6.76 -24.60
C GLU A 93 1.44 -5.49 -24.79
N SER A 94 2.74 -5.62 -25.09
CA SER A 94 3.61 -4.46 -25.37
C SER A 94 3.26 -3.67 -26.63
N GLN A 95 2.32 -4.15 -27.45
CA GLN A 95 1.80 -3.47 -28.64
C GLN A 95 0.52 -2.67 -28.35
N ILE A 96 -0.08 -2.83 -27.16
CA ILE A 96 -1.24 -2.04 -26.75
C ILE A 96 -0.78 -0.61 -26.41
N PRO A 97 -1.36 0.43 -27.03
CA PRO A 97 -0.93 1.81 -26.78
C PRO A 97 -1.38 2.29 -25.40
N VAL A 98 -0.47 2.96 -24.70
CA VAL A 98 -0.78 3.68 -23.45
C VAL A 98 -1.79 4.81 -23.75
N PRO A 99 -3.00 4.80 -23.17
CA PRO A 99 -3.95 5.90 -23.34
C PRO A 99 -3.45 7.18 -22.63
N PRO A 100 -3.81 8.38 -23.12
CA PRO A 100 -3.41 9.62 -22.46
C PRO A 100 -4.17 9.82 -21.13
N HIS A 101 -3.43 9.89 -20.03
CA HIS A 101 -3.97 10.20 -18.71
C HIS A 101 -3.98 11.72 -18.47
N THR A 102 -5.01 12.39 -18.98
CA THR A 102 -5.16 13.85 -18.83
C THR A 102 -5.74 14.24 -17.48
N THR A 103 -5.18 15.29 -16.87
CA THR A 103 -5.77 15.95 -15.70
C THR A 103 -6.94 16.85 -16.13
N ASN A 104 -7.72 17.34 -15.16
CA ASN A 104 -8.76 18.36 -15.42
C ASN A 104 -8.25 19.80 -15.31
N GLY A 105 -6.99 20.00 -14.93
CA GLY A 105 -6.37 21.32 -14.76
C GLY A 105 -6.54 21.97 -13.39
N ASP A 106 -7.21 21.33 -12.42
CA ASP A 106 -7.48 21.95 -11.10
C ASP A 106 -6.18 22.27 -10.33
N GLU A 107 -5.13 21.44 -10.46
CA GLU A 107 -3.85 21.67 -9.78
C GLU A 107 -3.13 22.91 -10.34
N GLU A 108 -3.23 23.14 -11.65
CA GLU A 108 -2.65 24.29 -12.33
C GLU A 108 -3.49 25.56 -12.12
N LEU A 109 -4.82 25.43 -12.16
CA LEU A 109 -5.78 26.53 -12.03
C LEU A 109 -5.76 27.17 -10.64
N TYR A 110 -5.65 26.36 -9.59
CA TYR A 110 -5.70 26.83 -8.20
C TYR A 110 -4.29 26.98 -7.59
N PRO A 111 -3.80 28.22 -7.36
CA PRO A 111 -2.44 28.44 -6.83
C PRO A 111 -2.26 27.86 -5.42
N ASP A 112 -3.33 27.83 -4.63
CA ASP A 112 -3.39 27.29 -3.26
C ASP A 112 -3.53 25.77 -3.17
N LYS A 113 -3.68 25.08 -4.33
CA LYS A 113 -3.87 23.64 -4.46
C LYS A 113 -5.10 23.09 -3.73
N SER A 114 -6.10 23.93 -3.47
CA SER A 114 -7.36 23.57 -2.82
C SER A 114 -8.18 22.52 -3.59
N GLY A 115 -8.03 22.47 -4.93
CA GLY A 115 -8.61 21.44 -5.79
C GLY A 115 -7.92 20.06 -5.73
N THR A 116 -6.73 19.96 -5.13
CA THR A 116 -5.86 18.76 -5.19
C THR A 116 -5.84 18.00 -3.87
N TYR A 117 -5.59 16.69 -3.93
CA TYR A 117 -5.39 15.87 -2.73
C TYR A 117 -4.17 16.35 -1.92
N SER A 118 -4.41 16.81 -0.69
CA SER A 118 -3.38 17.28 0.25
C SER A 118 -3.49 16.64 1.64
N LYS A 119 -4.35 15.62 1.81
CA LYS A 119 -4.63 15.04 3.14
C LYS A 119 -3.37 14.41 3.75
N GLY A 120 -3.06 14.78 4.98
CA GLY A 120 -1.86 14.33 5.70
C GLY A 120 -0.62 15.19 5.46
N ILE A 121 -0.60 16.00 4.39
CA ILE A 121 0.41 17.04 4.17
C ILE A 121 0.17 18.19 5.15
N LEU A 122 1.23 18.91 5.55
CA LEU A 122 1.11 20.09 6.41
C LEU A 122 0.17 21.14 5.79
N GLN A 123 -0.72 21.68 6.62
CA GLN A 123 -1.73 22.68 6.23
C GLN A 123 -1.42 24.00 6.94
N ASP A 124 -1.57 25.12 6.24
CA ASP A 124 -1.48 26.47 6.84
C ASP A 124 -2.85 26.91 7.40
N GLY A 125 -3.94 26.31 6.93
CA GLY A 125 -5.30 26.63 7.38
C GLY A 125 -6.32 25.54 7.04
N ILE A 126 -7.60 25.81 7.33
CA ILE A 126 -8.69 24.88 7.00
C ILE A 126 -8.85 24.83 5.48
N GLY A 127 -8.49 23.69 4.88
CA GLY A 127 -8.56 23.49 3.42
C GLY A 127 -7.42 24.12 2.62
N LEU A 128 -6.41 24.70 3.28
CA LEU A 128 -5.26 25.35 2.64
C LEU A 128 -3.97 24.61 2.99
N VAL A 129 -3.39 23.94 2.00
CA VAL A 129 -2.13 23.21 2.15
C VAL A 129 -0.95 24.17 2.19
N ASN A 130 0.06 23.87 3.01
CA ASN A 130 1.32 24.58 2.96
C ASN A 130 2.02 24.29 1.63
N LEU A 131 2.27 25.32 0.81
CA LEU A 131 2.78 25.12 -0.55
C LEU A 131 4.18 24.49 -0.59
N ALA A 132 5.04 24.78 0.40
CA ALA A 132 6.36 24.16 0.48
C ALA A 132 6.25 22.66 0.83
N ALA A 133 5.35 22.29 1.75
CA ALA A 133 5.05 20.90 2.06
C ALA A 133 4.42 20.16 0.86
N PHE A 134 3.49 20.79 0.14
CA PHE A 134 2.92 20.25 -1.09
C PHE A 134 3.99 20.00 -2.15
N GLN A 135 4.98 20.89 -2.30
CA GLN A 135 6.10 20.67 -3.21
C GLN A 135 6.92 19.42 -2.85
N THR A 136 7.15 19.14 -1.56
CA THR A 136 7.83 17.88 -1.14
C THR A 136 7.03 16.64 -1.56
N PHE A 137 5.70 16.68 -1.43
CA PHE A 137 4.82 15.60 -1.88
C PHE A 137 4.84 15.41 -3.41
N ARG A 138 4.82 16.50 -4.18
CA ARG A 138 4.92 16.42 -5.66
C ARG A 138 6.29 15.90 -6.11
N ASN A 139 7.37 16.29 -5.44
CA ASN A 139 8.71 15.75 -5.70
C ASN A 139 8.75 14.23 -5.47
N ALA A 140 8.17 13.73 -4.38
CA ALA A 140 8.10 12.30 -4.07
C ALA A 140 7.26 11.50 -5.08
N ILE A 141 6.10 12.03 -5.52
CA ILE A 141 5.30 11.42 -6.59
C ILE A 141 6.11 11.31 -7.88
N ASN A 142 6.80 12.38 -8.26
CA ASN A 142 7.55 12.45 -9.51
C ASN A 142 8.77 11.53 -9.52
N SER A 143 9.52 11.45 -8.42
CA SER A 143 10.67 10.56 -8.29
C SER A 143 10.25 9.08 -8.17
N GLY A 144 9.12 8.81 -7.53
CA GLY A 144 8.63 7.45 -7.27
C GLY A 144 9.53 6.65 -6.32
N THR A 145 10.40 7.30 -5.54
CA THR A 145 11.26 6.61 -4.58
C THR A 145 10.65 6.57 -3.18
N PHE A 146 10.90 5.48 -2.45
CA PHE A 146 10.44 5.37 -1.06
C PHE A 146 11.06 6.45 -0.16
N GLN A 147 12.34 6.74 -0.34
CA GLN A 147 13.05 7.69 0.48
C GLN A 147 12.53 9.13 0.33
N ASP A 148 12.08 9.52 -0.86
CA ASP A 148 11.44 10.83 -1.03
C ASP A 148 10.06 10.90 -0.37
N PHE A 149 9.31 9.79 -0.31
CA PHE A 149 8.05 9.71 0.43
C PHE A 149 8.23 9.80 1.95
N GLU A 150 9.32 9.24 2.50
CA GLU A 150 9.70 9.41 3.91
C GLU A 150 10.12 10.86 4.24
N ASN A 151 10.57 11.63 3.24
CA ASN A 151 10.96 13.05 3.38
C ASN A 151 9.78 14.04 3.20
N VAL A 152 8.55 13.57 2.96
CA VAL A 152 7.38 14.45 2.76
C VAL A 152 6.98 15.14 4.07
N ILE A 153 6.80 16.46 4.02
CA ILE A 153 6.41 17.25 5.19
C ILE A 153 4.93 16.99 5.52
N THR A 154 4.70 16.22 6.59
CA THR A 154 3.36 15.85 7.07
C THR A 154 2.84 16.78 8.15
N GLY A 155 1.51 16.93 8.21
CA GLY A 155 0.80 17.76 9.19
C GLY A 155 0.43 17.04 10.49
N GLY A 156 0.90 15.80 10.70
CA GLY A 156 0.54 14.97 11.84
C GLY A 156 1.00 13.52 11.71
N PRO A 157 0.69 12.65 12.68
CA PRO A 157 1.28 11.31 12.81
C PRO A 157 0.72 10.25 11.84
N ARG A 158 0.09 10.64 10.74
CA ARG A 158 -0.52 9.72 9.77
C ARG A 158 0.26 9.73 8.47
N THR A 159 0.62 8.53 8.01
CA THR A 159 1.36 8.30 6.76
C THR A 159 0.43 8.21 5.54
N GLN A 160 1.02 8.33 4.35
CA GLN A 160 0.32 8.04 3.08
C GLN A 160 0.17 6.52 2.90
N ASN A 161 -1.01 6.08 2.44
CA ASN A 161 -1.30 4.65 2.30
C ASN A 161 -0.95 4.14 0.89
N GLY A 162 0.17 3.41 0.77
CA GLY A 162 0.60 2.78 -0.48
C GLY A 162 0.86 3.74 -1.66
N PRO A 163 1.55 4.88 -1.49
CA PRO A 163 1.70 5.90 -2.55
C PRO A 163 2.57 5.47 -3.75
N LEU A 164 3.16 4.28 -3.70
CA LEU A 164 3.98 3.66 -4.75
C LEU A 164 3.34 2.38 -5.33
N GLY A 165 2.07 2.11 -5.02
CA GLY A 165 1.38 0.89 -5.46
C GLY A 165 1.17 0.78 -6.97
N ASP A 166 1.24 1.91 -7.67
CA ASP A 166 1.19 2.05 -9.14
C ASP A 166 2.51 1.69 -9.84
N ARG A 167 3.64 1.67 -9.11
CA ARG A 167 4.97 1.38 -9.68
C ARG A 167 5.30 -0.12 -9.81
N ALA A 168 4.36 -1.00 -9.46
CA ALA A 168 4.52 -2.44 -9.53
C ALA A 168 4.10 -2.99 -10.91
N PHE A 169 4.97 -3.80 -11.53
CA PHE A 169 4.68 -4.46 -12.80
C PHE A 169 3.70 -5.62 -12.62
N ALA A 170 2.72 -5.72 -13.52
CA ALA A 170 1.92 -6.93 -13.69
C ALA A 170 2.74 -8.01 -14.41
N LEU A 171 2.62 -9.28 -14.00
CA LEU A 171 3.26 -10.42 -14.67
C LEU A 171 2.38 -11.06 -15.76
N GLU A 172 1.10 -10.69 -15.80
CA GLU A 172 0.09 -11.15 -16.75
C GLU A 172 -0.95 -10.05 -16.99
N GLY A 173 -1.55 -10.06 -18.19
CA GLY A 173 -2.47 -9.01 -18.61
C GLY A 173 -1.80 -7.65 -18.78
N SER A 174 -2.64 -6.61 -18.86
CA SER A 174 -2.19 -5.24 -19.09
C SER A 174 -1.55 -4.60 -17.87
N ASP A 175 -0.47 -3.85 -18.11
CA ASP A 175 0.14 -2.99 -17.10
C ASP A 175 -0.87 -1.92 -16.64
N PRO A 176 -0.88 -1.48 -15.36
CA PRO A 176 -1.79 -0.45 -14.89
C PRO A 176 -1.83 0.82 -15.75
N VAL A 177 -0.72 1.21 -16.42
CA VAL A 177 -0.70 2.40 -17.30
C VAL A 177 -1.43 2.18 -18.63
N HIS A 178 -1.70 0.94 -19.06
CA HIS A 178 -2.50 0.67 -20.27
C HIS A 178 -4.01 0.87 -20.03
N LEU A 179 -4.45 0.93 -18.76
CA LEU A 179 -5.86 0.98 -18.40
C LEU A 179 -6.38 2.42 -18.45
N ALA A 180 -7.24 2.73 -19.42
CA ALA A 180 -7.83 4.06 -19.57
C ALA A 180 -8.58 4.50 -18.30
N THR A 181 -8.27 5.71 -17.83
CA THR A 181 -8.98 6.37 -16.74
C THR A 181 -10.32 6.93 -17.21
N GLN A 182 -11.23 7.21 -16.27
CA GLN A 182 -12.45 7.98 -16.56
C GLN A 182 -12.08 9.36 -17.15
N PRO A 183 -12.95 9.97 -17.97
CA PRO A 183 -12.70 11.31 -18.50
C PRO A 183 -12.44 12.31 -17.36
N PRO A 184 -11.64 13.36 -17.61
CA PRO A 184 -11.31 14.36 -16.60
C PRO A 184 -12.56 14.86 -15.86
N ARG A 185 -12.45 14.92 -14.52
CA ARG A 185 -13.55 15.40 -13.67
C ARG A 185 -13.85 16.87 -14.01
N PRO A 186 -15.10 17.33 -13.94
CA PRO A 186 -15.40 18.75 -14.06
C PRO A 186 -14.55 19.57 -13.07
N ILE A 187 -14.03 20.70 -13.55
CA ILE A 187 -13.37 21.72 -12.72
C ILE A 187 -14.33 22.13 -11.60
N ARG A 188 -13.80 22.30 -10.38
CA ARG A 188 -14.56 22.74 -9.20
C ARG A 188 -14.65 24.25 -9.07
#